data_AF-A0A257W1J2-F1
#
_entry.id   AF-A0A257W1J2-F1
#
_cell.length_a   1.000
_cell.length_b   1.000
_cell.length_c   1.000
_cell.angle_alpha   90.00
_cell.angle_beta   90.00
_cell.angle_gamma   90.00
#
_symmetry.space_group_name_H-M   'P 1'
#
loop_
_entity.id
_entity.type
_entity.pdbx_description
1 polymer ?
#
loop_
_entity_poly.entity_id
_entity_poly.type
_entity_poly.pdbx_seq_one_letter_code
_entity_poly.pdbx_strand_id
1 'polypeptide(L)'
;MLLLERYKQLLQVGHFIPCERSILQVSEEVWIKWKERLLVERMEHKSKPILLKLEENHFHWEETCWWMLAGNFGGKVNGSAFQALADATPLSLLNRHQNQPYQVEALLLGQAGLLEQHFHETYPRLLQKEFRFLRKKYGLKPIHEPIKFSRMRPGNFPTIRLAQLAVLISRYQHFFSRFRSANQVEEIREWLSVTAGTYWHDHYRFEDRSVPCAKNLGQSMVENILINTVCPLLYTYGQCKNEFRFQEKALDWLTALPAEQHRICRGFGLLGIRSGNAFDAQALTELHNQYCTQLRCLDCMIGHSLLKENQDQAPQSTLTLISG
;
A
#
# COMPACT_ATOMS: atom_id res chain seq x y z
N MET A 1 -5.93 -33.48 28.92
CA MET A 1 -4.59 -32.95 29.24
C MET A 1 -3.78 -32.59 27.99
N LEU A 2 -3.76 -33.43 26.95
CA LEU A 2 -3.00 -33.20 25.71
C LEU A 2 -3.24 -31.85 24.98
N LEU A 3 -4.49 -31.36 24.92
CA LEU A 3 -4.79 -30.13 24.15
C LEU A 3 -4.13 -28.88 24.74
N LEU A 4 -4.09 -28.77 26.07
CA LEU A 4 -3.48 -27.63 26.77
C LEU A 4 -1.95 -27.63 26.59
N GLU A 5 -1.33 -28.80 26.64
CA GLU A 5 0.11 -28.96 26.41
C GLU A 5 0.48 -28.63 24.96
N ARG A 6 -0.31 -29.08 23.98
CA ARG A 6 -0.14 -28.74 22.56
C ARG A 6 -0.28 -27.25 22.31
N TYR A 7 -1.29 -26.62 22.90
CA TYR A 7 -1.46 -25.19 22.80
C TYR A 7 -0.26 -24.45 23.40
N LYS A 8 0.24 -24.87 24.57
CA LYS A 8 1.47 -24.31 25.17
C LYS A 8 2.70 -24.49 24.28
N GLN A 9 2.83 -25.60 23.56
CA GLN A 9 3.92 -25.83 22.60
C GLN A 9 3.85 -24.88 21.39
N LEU A 10 2.64 -24.65 20.85
CA LEU A 10 2.40 -23.67 19.79
C LEU A 10 2.79 -22.24 20.20
N LEU A 11 2.55 -21.87 21.45
CA LEU A 11 2.81 -20.52 21.95
C LEU A 11 4.26 -20.24 22.38
N GLN A 12 5.19 -21.18 22.18
CA GLN A 12 6.59 -20.95 22.56
C GLN A 12 7.21 -19.76 21.81
N VAL A 13 7.84 -18.86 22.57
CA VAL A 13 8.38 -17.59 22.08
C VAL A 13 9.69 -17.82 21.31
N GLY A 14 9.88 -17.12 20.19
CA GLY A 14 11.13 -17.11 19.41
C GLY A 14 10.99 -17.43 17.92
N HIS A 15 9.79 -17.80 17.50
CA HIS A 15 9.47 -18.25 16.14
C HIS A 15 8.86 -17.13 15.28
N PHE A 16 8.97 -17.22 13.94
CA PHE A 16 8.37 -16.23 13.03
C PHE A 16 6.84 -16.25 13.12
N ILE A 17 6.26 -17.44 13.28
CA ILE A 17 4.86 -17.67 13.61
C ILE A 17 4.75 -18.84 14.60
N PRO A 18 3.68 -18.90 15.42
CA PRO A 18 3.49 -19.96 16.42
C PRO A 18 3.54 -21.39 15.84
N CYS A 19 2.93 -21.59 14.67
CA CYS A 19 2.79 -22.91 14.05
C CYS A 19 3.93 -23.30 13.08
N GLU A 20 5.06 -22.59 13.07
CA GLU A 20 6.08 -22.75 12.01
C GLU A 20 6.60 -24.18 11.80
N ARG A 21 6.62 -25.01 12.86
CA ARG A 21 7.10 -26.40 12.80
C ARG A 21 6.09 -27.39 12.21
N SER A 22 4.81 -27.02 12.22
CA SER A 22 3.70 -27.89 11.80
C SER A 22 2.91 -27.31 10.64
N ILE A 23 3.26 -26.10 10.17
CA ILE A 23 2.51 -25.37 9.15
C ILE A 23 2.36 -26.11 7.82
N LEU A 24 3.33 -26.97 7.48
CA LEU A 24 3.31 -27.80 6.28
C LEU A 24 2.37 -29.01 6.37
N GLN A 25 1.82 -29.30 7.55
CA GLN A 25 0.83 -30.37 7.74
C GLN A 25 -0.58 -29.91 7.36
N VAL A 26 -0.81 -28.60 7.25
CA VAL A 26 -2.11 -28.02 6.95
C VAL A 26 -2.47 -28.26 5.49
N SER A 27 -3.68 -28.77 5.25
CA SER A 27 -4.17 -29.04 3.89
C SER A 27 -4.31 -27.77 3.05
N GLU A 28 -4.23 -27.92 1.73
CA GLU A 28 -4.36 -26.81 0.79
C GLU A 28 -5.76 -26.16 0.85
N GLU A 29 -6.80 -26.96 1.10
CA GLU A 29 -8.18 -26.47 1.22
C GLU A 29 -8.36 -25.54 2.43
N VAL A 30 -7.69 -25.84 3.55
CA VAL A 30 -7.70 -24.95 4.73
C VAL A 30 -7.02 -23.63 4.38
N TRP A 31 -5.91 -23.68 3.65
CA TRP A 31 -5.18 -22.48 3.21
C TRP A 31 -5.99 -21.60 2.26
N ILE A 32 -6.65 -22.18 1.26
CA ILE A 32 -7.47 -21.44 0.30
C ILE A 32 -8.58 -20.69 1.03
N LYS A 33 -9.40 -21.42 1.81
CA LYS A 33 -10.52 -20.83 2.56
C LYS A 33 -10.07 -19.77 3.55
N TRP A 34 -8.95 -20.00 4.22
CA TRP A 34 -8.45 -19.05 5.21
C TRP A 34 -7.91 -17.79 4.55
N LYS A 35 -7.18 -17.90 3.43
CA LYS A 35 -6.66 -16.74 2.69
C LYS A 35 -7.79 -15.88 2.12
N GLU A 36 -8.86 -16.47 1.61
CA GLU A 36 -10.07 -15.74 1.19
C GLU A 36 -10.64 -14.89 2.32
N ARG A 37 -10.88 -15.49 3.48
CA ARG A 37 -11.40 -14.78 4.64
C ARG A 37 -10.45 -13.68 5.12
N LEU A 38 -9.16 -13.99 5.23
CA LEU A 38 -8.14 -13.02 5.66
C LEU A 38 -8.03 -11.83 4.71
N LEU A 39 -8.24 -12.03 3.40
CA LEU A 39 -8.23 -10.92 2.47
C LEU A 39 -9.42 -9.98 2.69
N VAL A 40 -10.61 -10.52 2.92
CA VAL A 40 -11.80 -9.72 3.25
C VAL A 40 -11.56 -8.92 4.53
N GLU A 41 -11.12 -9.57 5.62
CA GLU A 41 -10.79 -8.91 6.88
C GLU A 41 -9.75 -7.79 6.68
N ARG A 42 -8.75 -8.03 5.82
CA ARG A 42 -7.75 -7.03 5.48
C ARG A 42 -8.31 -5.84 4.71
N MET A 43 -9.21 -6.06 3.75
CA MET A 43 -9.85 -4.98 3.02
C MET A 43 -10.77 -4.16 3.92
N GLU A 44 -11.46 -4.80 4.87
CA GLU A 44 -12.20 -4.10 5.93
C GLU A 44 -11.28 -3.24 6.80
N HIS A 45 -10.14 -3.78 7.23
CA HIS A 45 -9.13 -3.03 7.99
C HIS A 45 -8.54 -1.86 7.21
N LYS A 46 -8.28 -2.04 5.91
CA LYS A 46 -7.83 -0.95 5.03
C LYS A 46 -8.92 0.08 4.74
N SER A 47 -10.20 -0.30 4.83
CA SER A 47 -11.33 0.61 4.62
C SER A 47 -11.53 1.57 5.79
N LYS A 48 -11.25 1.15 7.03
CA LYS A 48 -11.39 1.98 8.24
C LYS A 48 -10.74 3.38 8.10
N PRO A 49 -9.44 3.52 7.78
CA PRO A 49 -8.83 4.85 7.63
C PRO A 49 -9.39 5.65 6.43
N ILE A 50 -9.89 4.98 5.40
CA ILE A 50 -10.50 5.64 4.23
C ILE A 50 -11.85 6.24 4.62
N LEU A 51 -12.66 5.50 5.38
CA LEU A 51 -13.93 5.98 5.91
C LEU A 51 -13.76 7.20 6.79
N LEU A 52 -12.76 7.20 7.70
CA LEU A 52 -12.44 8.37 8.51
C LEU A 52 -12.10 9.59 7.65
N LYS A 53 -11.29 9.41 6.60
CA LYS A 53 -10.95 10.50 5.67
C LYS A 53 -12.14 11.00 4.87
N LEU A 54 -13.06 10.11 4.49
CA LEU A 54 -14.31 10.49 3.84
C LEU A 54 -15.20 11.29 4.79
N GLU A 55 -15.34 10.86 6.04
CA GLU A 55 -16.10 11.61 7.04
C GLU A 55 -15.52 13.01 7.27
N GLU A 56 -14.19 13.12 7.38
CA GLU A 56 -13.45 14.39 7.52
C GLU A 56 -13.68 15.36 6.35
N ASN A 57 -13.87 14.86 5.12
CA ASN A 57 -14.03 15.70 3.92
C ASN A 57 -15.43 15.67 3.30
N HIS A 58 -16.44 15.28 4.08
CA HIS A 58 -17.84 15.22 3.65
C HIS A 58 -18.07 14.31 2.43
N PHE A 59 -17.44 13.14 2.45
CA PHE A 59 -17.53 12.07 1.45
C PHE A 59 -17.06 12.50 0.05
N HIS A 60 -16.05 13.36 -0.02
CA HIS A 60 -15.45 13.80 -1.27
C HIS A 60 -14.42 12.77 -1.78
N TRP A 61 -14.89 11.81 -2.58
CA TRP A 61 -14.09 10.68 -3.06
C TRP A 61 -12.84 11.07 -3.85
N GLU A 62 -12.91 12.10 -4.69
CA GLU A 62 -11.74 12.54 -5.46
C GLU A 62 -10.63 13.13 -4.58
N GLU A 63 -11.01 13.79 -3.48
CA GLU A 63 -10.07 14.42 -2.54
C GLU A 63 -9.43 13.33 -1.66
N THR A 64 -10.24 12.38 -1.19
CA THR A 64 -9.76 11.18 -0.49
C THR A 64 -8.79 10.38 -1.36
N CYS A 65 -9.13 10.19 -2.64
CA CYS A 65 -8.26 9.51 -3.59
C CYS A 65 -6.93 10.27 -3.79
N TRP A 66 -6.98 11.60 -3.86
CA TRP A 66 -5.79 12.44 -3.91
C TRP A 66 -4.88 12.23 -2.69
N TRP A 67 -5.43 12.30 -1.47
CA TRP A 67 -4.68 12.09 -0.23
C TRP A 67 -4.02 10.71 -0.16
N MET A 68 -4.77 9.66 -0.51
CA MET A 68 -4.25 8.29 -0.51
C MET A 68 -3.18 8.08 -1.58
N LEU A 69 -3.37 8.64 -2.77
CA LEU A 69 -2.41 8.55 -3.87
C LEU A 69 -1.10 9.23 -3.47
N ALA A 70 -1.17 10.47 -2.98
CA ALA A 70 0.01 11.21 -2.52
C ALA A 70 0.72 10.46 -1.39
N GLY A 71 0.00 10.01 -0.36
CA GLY A 71 0.57 9.25 0.75
C GLY A 71 1.32 7.99 0.28
N ASN A 72 0.77 7.25 -0.68
CA ASN A 72 1.47 6.09 -1.25
C ASN A 72 2.70 6.50 -2.08
N PHE A 73 2.66 7.62 -2.84
CA PHE A 73 3.83 8.19 -3.52
C PHE A 73 5.01 8.50 -2.58
N GLY A 74 4.74 8.84 -1.32
CA GLY A 74 5.76 9.02 -0.28
C GLY A 74 6.37 7.71 0.25
N GLY A 75 5.75 6.56 -0.07
CA GLY A 75 6.16 5.24 0.39
C GLY A 75 6.25 5.12 1.92
N LYS A 76 6.99 4.13 2.42
CA LYS A 76 7.11 3.90 3.88
C LYS A 76 7.84 5.01 4.64
N VAL A 77 8.72 5.76 3.97
CA VAL A 77 9.59 6.74 4.63
C VAL A 77 8.96 8.13 4.69
N ASN A 78 8.32 8.56 3.61
CA ASN A 78 7.74 9.90 3.49
C ASN A 78 6.21 9.89 3.33
N GLY A 79 5.55 8.74 3.48
CA GLY A 79 4.10 8.64 3.25
C GLY A 79 3.28 9.62 4.10
N SER A 80 3.62 9.78 5.38
CA SER A 80 2.96 10.77 6.24
C SER A 80 3.20 12.21 5.79
N ALA A 81 4.42 12.54 5.36
CA ALA A 81 4.73 13.88 4.86
C ALA A 81 4.02 14.17 3.52
N PHE A 82 3.95 13.19 2.61
CA PHE A 82 3.22 13.36 1.35
C PHE A 82 1.71 13.46 1.57
N GLN A 83 1.17 12.74 2.54
CA GLN A 83 -0.23 12.86 2.91
C GLN A 83 -0.52 14.23 3.54
N ALA A 84 0.31 14.70 4.48
CA ALA A 84 0.18 16.05 5.04
C ALA A 84 0.27 17.13 3.95
N LEU A 85 1.12 16.92 2.95
CA LEU A 85 1.23 17.81 1.79
C LEU A 85 -0.06 17.84 0.97
N ALA A 86 -0.67 16.67 0.76
CA ALA A 86 -1.93 16.55 0.04
C ALA A 86 -3.10 17.18 0.82
N ASP A 87 -3.14 16.98 2.13
CA ASP A 87 -4.10 17.61 3.04
C ASP A 87 -3.96 19.15 2.99
N ALA A 88 -2.72 19.66 2.95
CA ALA A 88 -2.43 21.10 2.85
C ALA A 88 -2.59 21.69 1.43
N THR A 89 -2.83 20.86 0.42
CA THR A 89 -2.87 21.26 -0.98
C THR A 89 -4.10 20.64 -1.67
N PRO A 90 -5.27 21.30 -1.57
CA PRO A 90 -6.52 20.74 -2.07
C PRO A 90 -6.45 20.36 -3.55
N LEU A 91 -7.07 19.23 -3.93
CA LEU A 91 -7.08 18.78 -5.32
C LEU A 91 -7.68 19.84 -6.26
N SER A 92 -8.70 20.57 -5.80
CA SER A 92 -9.32 21.67 -6.55
C SER A 92 -8.32 22.78 -6.94
N LEU A 93 -7.35 23.08 -6.07
CA LEU A 93 -6.28 24.03 -6.36
C LEU A 93 -5.35 23.49 -7.43
N LEU A 94 -4.95 22.23 -7.32
CA LEU A 94 -4.08 21.58 -8.30
C LEU A 94 -4.76 21.52 -9.68
N ASN A 95 -6.05 21.19 -9.73
CA ASN A 95 -6.85 21.15 -10.95
C ASN A 95 -6.92 22.53 -11.64
N ARG A 96 -6.97 23.64 -10.88
CA ARG A 96 -6.95 24.99 -11.45
C ARG A 96 -5.66 25.29 -12.21
N HIS A 97 -4.57 24.65 -11.83
CA HIS A 97 -3.23 24.84 -12.41
C HIS A 97 -2.82 23.70 -13.35
N GLN A 98 -3.72 22.75 -13.63
CA GLN A 98 -3.41 21.53 -14.37
C GLN A 98 -2.73 21.76 -15.73
N ASN A 99 -3.20 22.77 -16.48
CA ASN A 99 -2.65 23.11 -17.79
C ASN A 99 -1.29 23.83 -17.73
N GLN A 100 -0.73 24.02 -16.53
CA GLN A 100 0.57 24.63 -16.27
C GLN A 100 1.41 23.68 -15.41
N PRO A 101 2.02 22.63 -16.01
CA PRO A 101 2.67 21.55 -15.24
C PRO A 101 3.75 22.03 -14.27
N TYR A 102 4.50 23.07 -14.65
CA TYR A 102 5.51 23.68 -13.78
C TYR A 102 4.92 24.37 -12.55
N GLN A 103 3.68 24.88 -12.61
CA GLN A 103 2.99 25.43 -11.43
C GLN A 103 2.49 24.32 -10.51
N VAL A 104 1.98 23.22 -11.06
CA VAL A 104 1.62 22.03 -10.26
C VAL A 104 2.87 21.49 -9.55
N GLU A 105 3.98 21.37 -10.27
CA GLU A 105 5.25 20.93 -9.70
C GLU A 105 5.78 21.90 -8.64
N ALA A 106 5.69 23.21 -8.88
CA ALA A 106 6.05 24.24 -7.91
C ALA A 106 5.18 24.18 -6.64
N LEU A 107 3.87 23.93 -6.78
CA LEU A 107 2.96 23.75 -5.65
C LEU A 107 3.39 22.54 -4.79
N LEU A 108 3.62 21.38 -5.42
CA LEU A 108 3.98 20.17 -4.69
C LEU A 108 5.37 20.29 -4.04
N LEU A 109 6.41 20.67 -4.80
CA LEU A 109 7.78 20.79 -4.25
C LEU A 109 7.88 21.93 -3.23
N GLY A 110 7.16 23.03 -3.44
CA GLY A 110 7.12 24.15 -2.54
C GLY A 110 6.40 23.85 -1.22
N GLN A 111 5.24 23.18 -1.28
CA GLN A 111 4.51 22.75 -0.09
C GLN A 111 5.33 21.76 0.73
N ALA A 112 6.16 20.93 0.07
CA ALA A 112 7.13 20.04 0.71
C ALA A 112 8.35 20.77 1.35
N GLY A 113 8.45 22.10 1.21
CA GLY A 113 9.58 22.89 1.71
C GLY A 113 10.87 22.73 0.88
N LEU A 114 10.80 22.12 -0.31
CA LEU A 114 11.99 21.81 -1.13
C LEU A 114 12.44 22.98 -2.03
N LEU A 115 11.75 24.13 -1.98
CA LEU A 115 12.05 25.32 -2.78
C LEU A 115 12.54 26.51 -1.96
N GLU A 116 12.95 26.31 -0.70
CA GLU A 116 13.35 27.41 0.21
C GLU A 116 14.84 27.77 0.11
N GLN A 117 15.68 26.93 -0.51
CA GLN A 117 17.11 27.18 -0.67
C GLN A 117 17.44 28.16 -1.80
N HIS A 118 18.69 28.63 -1.84
CA HIS A 118 19.20 29.40 -2.98
C HIS A 118 19.53 28.46 -4.14
N PHE A 119 19.13 28.84 -5.35
CA PHE A 119 19.37 28.08 -6.57
C PHE A 119 20.08 28.95 -7.61
N HIS A 120 21.04 28.37 -8.31
CA HIS A 120 21.79 28.89 -9.44
C HIS A 120 21.17 28.49 -10.78
N GLU A 121 20.62 27.28 -10.90
CA GLU A 121 20.04 26.80 -12.16
C GLU A 121 18.69 27.48 -12.49
N THR A 122 18.40 27.62 -13.79
CA THR A 122 17.19 28.33 -14.26
C THR A 122 15.89 27.67 -13.83
N TYR A 123 15.81 26.34 -13.89
CA TYR A 123 14.56 25.60 -13.63
C TYR A 123 14.13 25.64 -12.16
N PRO A 124 14.99 25.35 -11.16
CA PRO A 124 14.60 25.47 -9.75
C PRO A 124 14.23 26.91 -9.36
N ARG A 125 14.90 27.92 -9.94
CA ARG A 125 14.55 29.34 -9.74
C ARG A 125 13.17 29.68 -10.31
N LEU A 126 12.80 29.11 -11.45
CA LEU A 126 11.44 29.23 -12.01
C LEU A 126 10.42 28.66 -11.03
N LEU A 127 10.60 27.42 -10.58
CA LEU A 127 9.68 26.78 -9.63
C LEU A 127 9.56 27.56 -8.33
N GLN A 128 10.68 28.05 -7.78
CA GLN A 128 10.69 28.88 -6.57
C GLN A 128 9.90 30.19 -6.76
N LYS A 129 10.07 30.87 -7.91
CA LYS A 129 9.32 32.10 -8.23
C LYS A 129 7.82 31.82 -8.31
N GLU A 130 7.43 30.78 -9.03
CA GLU A 130 6.03 30.38 -9.17
C GLU A 130 5.42 30.01 -7.82
N PHE A 131 6.11 29.21 -7.01
CA PHE A 131 5.62 28.82 -5.70
C PHE A 131 5.44 30.03 -4.78
N ARG A 132 6.40 30.96 -4.72
CA ARG A 132 6.27 32.18 -3.90
C ARG A 132 5.04 33.01 -4.28
N PHE A 133 4.75 33.12 -5.58
CA PHE A 133 3.56 33.80 -6.07
C PHE A 133 2.28 33.05 -5.65
N LEU A 134 2.19 31.74 -5.91
CA LEU A 134 1.01 30.93 -5.61
C LEU A 134 0.76 30.82 -4.10
N ARG A 135 1.82 30.68 -3.31
CA ARG A 135 1.78 30.69 -1.84
C ARG A 135 1.15 31.97 -1.32
N LYS A 136 1.55 33.13 -1.84
CA LYS A 136 0.94 34.42 -1.47
C LYS A 136 -0.51 34.52 -1.95
N LYS A 137 -0.78 34.11 -3.20
CA LYS A 137 -2.11 34.19 -3.82
C LYS A 137 -3.18 33.36 -3.09
N TYR A 138 -2.82 32.18 -2.61
CA TYR A 138 -3.76 31.23 -1.98
C TYR A 138 -3.55 31.06 -0.47
N GLY A 139 -2.64 31.82 0.14
CA GLY A 139 -2.37 31.74 1.58
C GLY A 139 -1.79 30.39 2.01
N LEU A 140 -1.00 29.73 1.15
CA LEU A 140 -0.49 28.39 1.40
C LEU A 140 0.52 28.38 2.54
N LYS A 141 0.43 27.34 3.35
CA LYS A 141 1.38 27.04 4.42
C LYS A 141 2.07 25.73 4.07
N PRO A 142 3.39 25.76 3.78
CA PRO A 142 4.18 24.54 3.61
C PRO A 142 4.04 23.65 4.84
N ILE A 143 4.16 22.34 4.63
CA ILE A 143 4.09 21.36 5.71
C ILE A 143 5.28 21.47 6.66
N HIS A 144 5.10 21.01 7.89
CA HIS A 144 6.17 20.97 8.90
C HIS A 144 6.89 19.62 8.93
N GLU A 145 6.26 18.58 8.38
CA GLU A 145 6.77 17.22 8.35
C GLU A 145 8.07 17.14 7.55
N PRO A 146 9.13 16.53 8.10
CA PRO A 146 10.41 16.50 7.44
C PRO A 146 10.37 15.55 6.23
N ILE A 147 10.76 16.08 5.07
CA ILE A 147 11.01 15.29 3.86
C ILE A 147 12.39 14.62 3.97
N LYS A 148 12.42 13.29 3.97
CA LYS A 148 13.64 12.50 4.17
C LYS A 148 14.15 11.94 2.85
N PHE A 149 15.47 12.00 2.68
CA PHE A 149 16.17 11.38 1.54
C PHE A 149 17.00 10.15 1.93
N SER A 150 17.11 9.84 3.23
CA SER A 150 17.88 8.70 3.74
C SER A 150 17.14 7.37 3.57
N ARG A 151 17.88 6.25 3.50
CA ARG A 151 17.34 4.86 3.46
C ARG A 151 16.51 4.54 2.22
N MET A 152 16.81 5.19 1.09
CA MET A 152 16.16 4.94 -0.20
C MET A 152 17.14 5.13 -1.36
N ARG A 153 16.83 4.53 -2.51
CA ARG A 153 17.59 4.70 -3.76
C ARG A 153 17.25 6.03 -4.43
N PRO A 154 18.14 6.63 -5.25
CA PRO A 154 17.90 7.92 -5.89
C PRO A 154 16.58 8.04 -6.68
N GLY A 155 16.19 7.00 -7.42
CA GLY A 155 14.90 6.98 -8.14
C GLY A 155 13.65 7.01 -7.25
N ASN A 156 13.80 6.82 -5.94
CA ASN A 156 12.73 6.93 -4.94
C ASN A 156 12.78 8.25 -4.16
N PHE A 157 13.68 9.18 -4.51
CA PHE A 157 13.80 10.45 -3.80
C PHE A 157 12.51 11.27 -3.90
N PRO A 158 12.15 12.02 -2.84
CA PRO A 158 10.93 12.84 -2.79
C PRO A 158 10.80 13.82 -3.95
N THR A 159 11.89 14.42 -4.38
CA THR A 159 11.97 15.29 -5.56
C THR A 159 11.44 14.60 -6.81
N ILE A 160 11.93 13.39 -7.09
CA ILE A 160 11.48 12.59 -8.23
C ILE A 160 10.02 12.17 -8.07
N ARG A 161 9.62 11.74 -6.88
CA ARG A 161 8.24 11.31 -6.62
C ARG A 161 7.23 12.45 -6.78
N LEU A 162 7.54 13.64 -6.26
CA LEU A 162 6.69 14.82 -6.39
C LEU A 162 6.65 15.32 -7.84
N ALA A 163 7.75 15.25 -8.58
CA ALA A 163 7.77 15.59 -10.01
C ALA A 163 6.94 14.61 -10.86
N GLN A 164 7.03 13.31 -10.60
CA GLN A 164 6.18 12.30 -11.24
C GLN A 164 4.70 12.52 -10.91
N LEU A 165 4.40 12.83 -9.64
CA LEU A 165 3.05 13.13 -9.19
C LEU A 165 2.49 14.41 -9.84
N ALA A 166 3.33 15.45 -10.00
CA ALA A 166 2.95 16.67 -10.71
C ALA A 166 2.54 16.39 -12.15
N VAL A 167 3.29 15.54 -12.86
CA VAL A 167 2.96 15.12 -14.24
C VAL A 167 1.65 14.35 -14.26
N LEU A 168 1.44 13.43 -13.32
CA LEU A 168 0.20 12.65 -13.22
C LEU A 168 -1.03 13.54 -13.04
N ILE A 169 -0.96 14.50 -12.11
CA ILE A 169 -2.01 15.50 -11.86
C ILE A 169 -2.22 16.42 -13.06
N SER A 170 -1.15 16.85 -13.71
CA SER A 170 -1.23 17.70 -14.90
C SER A 170 -1.89 16.98 -16.09
N ARG A 171 -1.86 15.64 -16.13
CA ARG A 171 -2.37 14.85 -17.24
C ARG A 171 -3.81 14.38 -17.05
N TYR A 172 -4.22 14.09 -15.81
CA TYR A 172 -5.53 13.48 -15.55
C TYR A 172 -6.28 14.20 -14.44
N GLN A 173 -7.58 14.42 -14.68
CA GLN A 173 -8.54 14.79 -13.64
C GLN A 173 -9.36 13.57 -13.22
N HIS A 174 -10.02 13.70 -12.06
CA HIS A 174 -11.01 12.75 -11.56
C HIS A 174 -10.46 11.32 -11.41
N PHE A 175 -9.37 11.19 -10.64
CA PHE A 175 -8.67 9.92 -10.41
C PHE A 175 -9.60 8.82 -9.92
N PHE A 176 -10.43 9.11 -8.90
CA PHE A 176 -11.32 8.11 -8.35
C PHE A 176 -12.35 7.64 -9.38
N SER A 177 -12.96 8.59 -10.10
CA SER A 177 -13.93 8.28 -11.15
C SER A 177 -13.33 7.38 -12.23
N ARG A 178 -12.08 7.64 -12.64
CA ARG A 178 -11.34 6.80 -13.59
C ARG A 178 -11.07 5.40 -13.05
N PHE A 179 -10.59 5.28 -11.82
CA PHE A 179 -10.37 3.97 -11.18
C PHE A 179 -11.66 3.17 -11.08
N ARG A 180 -12.77 3.83 -10.75
CA ARG A 180 -14.09 3.22 -10.67
C ARG A 180 -14.57 2.72 -12.03
N SER A 181 -14.34 3.48 -13.11
CA SER A 181 -14.79 3.13 -14.46
C SER A 181 -13.88 2.15 -15.21
N ALA A 182 -12.60 2.02 -14.85
CA ALA A 182 -11.66 1.10 -15.53
C ALA A 182 -12.16 -0.34 -15.45
N ASN A 183 -12.14 -1.09 -16.54
CA ASN A 183 -12.60 -2.49 -16.55
C ASN A 183 -11.49 -3.46 -16.13
N GLN A 184 -10.25 -3.11 -16.47
CA GLN A 184 -9.06 -3.93 -16.20
C GLN A 184 -7.94 -3.12 -15.55
N VAL A 185 -7.04 -3.83 -14.86
CA VAL A 185 -5.91 -3.23 -14.14
C VAL A 185 -4.94 -2.52 -15.09
N GLU A 186 -4.82 -3.03 -16.32
CA GLU A 186 -3.94 -2.53 -17.38
C GLU A 186 -4.26 -1.08 -17.75
N GLU A 187 -5.54 -0.69 -17.78
CA GLU A 187 -5.95 0.71 -18.03
C GLU A 187 -5.35 1.65 -16.99
N ILE A 188 -5.32 1.22 -15.72
CA ILE A 188 -4.75 2.02 -14.64
C ILE A 188 -3.21 2.04 -14.73
N ARG A 189 -2.58 0.93 -15.13
CA ARG A 189 -1.13 0.91 -15.37
C ARG A 189 -0.73 1.92 -16.44
N GLU A 190 -1.50 2.01 -17.53
CA GLU A 190 -1.27 2.99 -18.59
C GLU A 190 -1.41 4.43 -18.09
N TRP A 191 -2.40 4.72 -17.26
CA TRP A 191 -2.55 6.06 -16.67
C TRP A 191 -1.42 6.41 -15.69
N LEU A 192 -0.94 5.43 -14.92
CA LEU A 192 0.18 5.63 -14.00
C LEU A 192 1.55 5.62 -14.70
N SER A 193 1.61 5.29 -16.00
CA SER A 193 2.84 5.37 -16.80
C SER A 193 3.19 6.83 -17.09
N VAL A 194 3.90 7.45 -16.14
CA VAL A 194 4.34 8.84 -16.18
C VAL A 194 5.86 8.95 -16.01
N THR A 195 6.44 9.96 -16.64
CA THR A 195 7.86 10.32 -16.56
C THR A 195 7.97 11.72 -15.98
N ALA A 196 8.89 11.94 -15.04
CA ALA A 196 9.16 13.29 -14.54
C ALA A 196 9.64 14.22 -15.67
N GLY A 197 9.49 15.53 -15.50
CA GLY A 197 9.94 16.53 -16.47
C GLY A 197 11.43 16.43 -16.82
N THR A 198 11.82 17.00 -17.97
CA THR A 198 13.16 16.84 -18.56
C THR A 198 14.31 17.25 -17.64
N TYR A 199 14.11 18.26 -16.78
CA TYR A 199 15.08 18.65 -15.74
C TYR A 199 15.53 17.46 -14.88
N TRP A 200 14.60 16.55 -14.57
CA TRP A 200 14.88 15.40 -13.73
C TRP A 200 15.60 14.28 -14.46
N HIS A 201 15.78 14.33 -15.78
CA HIS A 201 16.48 13.27 -16.51
C HIS A 201 17.93 13.12 -16.05
N ASP A 202 18.60 14.23 -15.79
CA ASP A 202 19.97 14.29 -15.29
C ASP A 202 20.05 14.73 -13.82
N HIS A 203 18.95 14.86 -13.09
CA HIS A 203 18.94 15.25 -11.68
C HIS A 203 18.13 14.29 -10.80
N TYR A 204 18.67 13.91 -9.64
CA TYR A 204 17.88 13.28 -8.58
C TYR A 204 17.50 14.25 -7.47
N ARG A 205 18.29 15.31 -7.30
CA ARG A 205 18.06 16.46 -6.43
C ARG A 205 18.37 17.70 -7.25
N PHE A 206 17.85 18.85 -6.81
CA PHE A 206 18.18 20.10 -7.45
C PHE A 206 19.70 20.34 -7.45
N GLU A 207 20.23 20.76 -8.60
CA GLU A 207 21.63 21.13 -8.84
C GLU A 207 22.66 19.98 -8.73
N ASP A 208 22.21 18.78 -8.33
CA ASP A 208 23.02 17.57 -8.27
C ASP A 208 22.87 16.76 -9.58
N ARG A 209 23.77 17.02 -10.52
CA ARG A 209 23.81 16.31 -11.81
C ARG A 209 24.17 14.83 -11.66
N SER A 210 23.59 14.04 -12.53
CA SER A 210 23.73 12.59 -12.61
C SER A 210 23.75 12.15 -14.08
N VAL A 211 24.06 10.88 -14.32
CA VAL A 211 23.99 10.31 -15.67
C VAL A 211 22.56 10.43 -16.20
N PRO A 212 22.36 11.02 -17.40
CA PRO A 212 21.03 11.20 -17.97
C PRO A 212 20.25 9.90 -18.11
N CYS A 213 19.04 9.87 -17.57
CA CYS A 213 18.11 8.76 -17.65
C CYS A 213 16.69 9.24 -17.31
N ALA A 214 15.71 8.93 -18.16
CA ALA A 214 14.30 9.26 -17.93
C ALA A 214 13.80 8.70 -16.58
N LYS A 215 13.16 9.55 -15.77
CA LYS A 215 12.68 9.16 -14.43
C LYS A 215 11.23 8.69 -14.50
N ASN A 216 11.04 7.50 -15.04
CA ASN A 216 9.73 6.84 -15.16
C ASN A 216 9.20 6.36 -13.79
N LEU A 217 7.88 6.37 -13.63
CA LEU A 217 7.23 5.71 -12.50
C LEU A 217 7.45 4.20 -12.64
N GLY A 218 8.27 3.62 -11.77
CA GLY A 218 8.62 2.20 -11.83
C GLY A 218 7.42 1.27 -11.59
N GLN A 219 7.46 0.08 -12.18
CA GLN A 219 6.40 -0.93 -12.10
C GLN A 219 6.00 -1.29 -10.66
N SER A 220 6.98 -1.43 -9.76
CA SER A 220 6.70 -1.72 -8.34
C SER A 220 5.93 -0.60 -7.62
N MET A 221 6.09 0.64 -8.08
CA MET A 221 5.33 1.78 -7.55
C MET A 221 3.90 1.77 -8.08
N VAL A 222 3.71 1.45 -9.36
CA VAL A 222 2.38 1.28 -9.99
C VAL A 222 1.60 0.17 -9.26
N GLU A 223 2.22 -0.98 -9.03
CA GLU A 223 1.64 -2.09 -8.27
C GLU A 223 1.31 -1.68 -6.84
N ASN A 224 2.20 -0.94 -6.17
CA ASN A 224 1.94 -0.43 -4.83
C ASN A 224 0.69 0.47 -4.78
N ILE A 225 0.52 1.37 -5.76
CA ILE A 225 -0.67 2.23 -5.87
C ILE A 225 -1.92 1.38 -6.10
N LEU A 226 -1.86 0.41 -7.00
CA LEU A 226 -2.98 -0.48 -7.27
C LEU A 226 -3.44 -1.23 -6.01
N ILE A 227 -2.49 -1.81 -5.27
CA ILE A 227 -2.77 -2.63 -4.08
C ILE A 227 -3.15 -1.77 -2.86
N ASN A 228 -2.53 -0.61 -2.68
CA ASN A 228 -2.63 0.18 -1.44
C ASN A 228 -3.44 1.48 -1.57
N THR A 229 -3.83 1.86 -2.79
CA THR A 229 -4.73 3.00 -3.05
C THR A 229 -5.99 2.53 -3.76
N VAL A 230 -5.85 1.94 -4.95
CA VAL A 230 -6.98 1.69 -5.86
C VAL A 230 -7.92 0.61 -5.32
N CYS A 231 -7.41 -0.60 -5.05
CA CYS A 231 -8.25 -1.71 -4.58
C CYS A 231 -8.95 -1.37 -3.25
N PRO A 232 -8.28 -0.78 -2.23
CA PRO A 232 -8.94 -0.37 -1.00
C PRO A 232 -10.03 0.69 -1.23
N LEU A 233 -9.79 1.71 -2.07
CA LEU A 233 -10.80 2.72 -2.40
C LEU A 233 -12.04 2.12 -3.07
N LEU A 234 -11.84 1.22 -4.04
CA LEU A 234 -12.95 0.55 -4.73
C LEU A 234 -13.75 -0.34 -3.77
N TYR A 235 -13.05 -1.09 -2.92
CA TYR A 235 -13.67 -1.94 -1.92
C TYR A 235 -14.50 -1.10 -0.93
N THR A 236 -13.92 -0.04 -0.35
CA THR A 236 -14.63 0.87 0.57
C THR A 236 -15.82 1.55 -0.12
N TYR A 237 -15.69 1.95 -1.38
CA TYR A 237 -16.80 2.50 -2.15
C TYR A 237 -17.94 1.50 -2.32
N GLY A 238 -17.62 0.26 -2.68
CA GLY A 238 -18.59 -0.82 -2.77
C GLY A 238 -19.30 -1.10 -1.45
N GLN A 239 -18.60 -1.01 -0.32
CA GLN A 239 -19.22 -1.10 1.01
C GLN A 239 -20.16 0.08 1.27
N CYS A 240 -19.70 1.32 1.06
CA CYS A 240 -20.50 2.53 1.32
C CYS A 240 -21.77 2.62 0.47
N LYS A 241 -21.72 2.11 -0.76
CA LYS A 241 -22.82 2.18 -1.73
C LYS A 241 -23.65 0.89 -1.80
N ASN A 242 -23.33 -0.12 -0.99
CA ASN A 242 -23.91 -1.46 -1.10
C ASN A 242 -23.82 -2.04 -2.53
N GLU A 243 -22.69 -1.78 -3.20
CA GLU A 243 -22.42 -2.24 -4.55
C GLU A 243 -21.34 -3.34 -4.53
N PHE A 244 -21.78 -4.58 -4.34
CA PHE A 244 -20.90 -5.75 -4.18
C PHE A 244 -19.93 -5.93 -5.35
N ARG A 245 -20.34 -5.59 -6.58
CA ARG A 245 -19.50 -5.62 -7.79
C ARG A 245 -18.16 -4.89 -7.64
N PHE A 246 -18.10 -3.81 -6.86
CA PHE A 246 -16.86 -3.06 -6.65
C PHE A 246 -15.95 -3.70 -5.60
N GLN A 247 -16.55 -4.42 -4.64
CA GLN A 247 -15.81 -5.23 -3.68
C GLN A 247 -15.16 -6.43 -4.40
N GLU A 248 -15.94 -7.19 -5.18
CA GLU A 248 -15.42 -8.30 -6.00
C GLU A 248 -14.33 -7.84 -6.95
N LYS A 249 -14.59 -6.78 -7.72
CA LYS A 249 -13.60 -6.18 -8.62
C LYS A 249 -12.28 -5.86 -7.93
N ALA A 250 -12.31 -5.30 -6.71
CA ALA A 250 -11.10 -5.01 -5.96
C ALA A 250 -10.33 -6.29 -5.57
N LEU A 251 -11.04 -7.36 -5.17
CA LEU A 251 -10.44 -8.65 -4.83
C LEU A 251 -9.87 -9.36 -6.08
N ASP A 252 -10.60 -9.36 -7.19
CA ASP A 252 -10.17 -9.93 -8.47
C ASP A 252 -8.90 -9.24 -8.99
N TRP A 253 -8.83 -7.92 -8.86
CA TRP A 253 -7.64 -7.15 -9.24
C TRP A 253 -6.42 -7.52 -8.39
N LEU A 254 -6.59 -7.83 -7.09
CA LEU A 254 -5.50 -8.34 -6.27
C LEU A 254 -5.03 -9.74 -6.70
N THR A 255 -5.90 -10.56 -7.26
CA THR A 255 -5.54 -11.86 -7.85
C THR A 255 -4.72 -11.69 -9.13
N ALA A 256 -5.02 -10.66 -9.94
CA ALA A 256 -4.31 -10.35 -11.19
C ALA A 256 -2.97 -9.62 -11.00
N LEU A 257 -2.66 -9.17 -9.79
CA LEU A 257 -1.44 -8.43 -9.46
C LEU A 257 -0.34 -9.35 -8.92
N PRO A 258 0.94 -9.09 -9.21
CA PRO A 258 2.03 -9.88 -8.66
C PRO A 258 2.12 -9.74 -7.13
N ALA A 259 2.63 -10.77 -6.47
CA ALA A 259 2.79 -10.78 -5.03
C ALA A 259 3.76 -9.70 -4.53
N GLU A 260 3.32 -8.92 -3.54
CA GLU A 260 4.20 -7.96 -2.86
C GLU A 260 5.38 -8.67 -2.19
N GLN A 261 6.58 -8.10 -2.35
CA GLN A 261 7.80 -8.67 -1.79
C GLN A 261 8.26 -7.89 -0.55
N HIS A 262 7.77 -8.28 0.62
CA HIS A 262 8.21 -7.72 1.90
C HIS A 262 8.56 -8.79 2.93
N ARG A 263 9.04 -8.36 4.11
CA ARG A 263 9.56 -9.26 5.15
C ARG A 263 8.62 -10.40 5.50
N ILE A 264 7.32 -10.13 5.60
CA ILE A 264 6.31 -11.14 5.96
C ILE A 264 6.18 -12.22 4.87
N CYS A 265 5.98 -11.86 3.60
CA CYS A 265 5.97 -12.82 2.48
C CYS A 265 7.26 -13.65 2.40
N ARG A 266 8.43 -13.02 2.62
CA ARG A 266 9.70 -13.75 2.68
C ARG A 266 9.76 -14.74 3.84
N GLY A 267 9.26 -14.34 5.01
CA GLY A 267 9.17 -15.22 6.19
C GLY A 267 8.31 -16.45 5.94
N PHE A 268 7.12 -16.28 5.37
CA PHE A 268 6.28 -17.41 4.95
C PHE A 268 6.92 -18.27 3.86
N GLY A 269 7.60 -17.64 2.88
CA GLY A 269 8.31 -18.35 1.84
C GLY A 269 9.42 -19.27 2.37
N LEU A 270 10.14 -18.85 3.42
CA LEU A 270 11.13 -19.68 4.11
C LEU A 270 10.50 -20.89 4.83
N LEU A 271 9.21 -20.79 5.20
CA LEU A 271 8.43 -21.89 5.77
C LEU A 271 7.74 -22.76 4.71
N GLY A 272 8.02 -22.53 3.42
CA GLY A 272 7.42 -23.27 2.30
C GLY A 272 6.04 -22.75 1.87
N ILE A 273 5.52 -21.70 2.48
CA ILE A 273 4.23 -21.09 2.12
C ILE A 273 4.46 -19.96 1.12
N ARG A 274 4.12 -20.20 -0.15
CA ARG A 274 4.34 -19.25 -1.25
C ARG A 274 3.14 -18.31 -1.42
N SER A 275 3.42 -17.08 -1.82
CA SER A 275 2.42 -16.11 -2.30
C SER A 275 2.53 -15.98 -3.82
N GLY A 276 1.51 -16.41 -4.56
CA GLY A 276 1.49 -16.35 -6.02
C GLY A 276 1.16 -14.96 -6.56
N ASN A 277 0.30 -14.22 -5.87
CA ASN A 277 -0.22 -12.92 -6.29
C ASN A 277 -0.40 -11.95 -5.11
N ALA A 278 -0.89 -10.74 -5.38
CA ALA A 278 -1.12 -9.73 -4.36
C ALA A 278 -2.21 -10.17 -3.37
N PHE A 279 -3.24 -10.89 -3.82
CA PHE A 279 -4.24 -11.53 -2.96
C PHE A 279 -3.57 -12.33 -1.84
N ASP A 280 -2.69 -13.27 -2.19
CA ASP A 280 -1.98 -14.12 -1.23
C ASP A 280 -1.10 -13.28 -0.29
N ALA A 281 -0.34 -12.34 -0.85
CA ALA A 281 0.56 -11.49 -0.08
C ALA A 281 -0.19 -10.62 0.95
N GLN A 282 -1.34 -10.07 0.55
CA GLN A 282 -2.21 -9.31 1.43
C GLN A 282 -2.80 -10.23 2.52
N ALA A 283 -3.34 -11.40 2.17
CA ALA A 283 -3.88 -12.36 3.14
C ALA A 283 -2.83 -12.83 4.17
N LEU A 284 -1.63 -13.19 3.74
CA LEU A 284 -0.53 -13.59 4.63
C LEU A 284 -0.07 -12.45 5.54
N THR A 285 -0.12 -11.21 5.04
CA THR A 285 0.17 -10.03 5.88
C THR A 285 -0.87 -9.88 6.99
N GLU A 286 -2.14 -10.12 6.68
CA GLU A 286 -3.21 -10.09 7.69
C GLU A 286 -3.04 -11.21 8.73
N LEU A 287 -2.81 -12.44 8.27
CA LEU A 287 -2.54 -13.59 9.12
C LEU A 287 -1.43 -13.29 10.13
N HIS A 288 -0.30 -12.80 9.63
CA HIS A 288 0.85 -12.50 10.47
C HIS A 288 0.54 -11.41 11.50
N ASN A 289 -0.01 -10.28 11.05
CA ASN A 289 -0.17 -9.09 11.89
C ASN A 289 -1.34 -9.18 12.87
N GLN A 290 -2.45 -9.84 12.50
CA GLN A 290 -3.64 -9.91 13.35
C GLN A 290 -3.75 -11.20 14.15
N TYR A 291 -3.13 -12.28 13.70
CA TYR A 291 -3.25 -13.59 14.35
C TYR A 291 -1.91 -14.07 14.91
N CYS A 292 -0.88 -14.25 14.08
CA CYS A 292 0.36 -14.90 14.51
C CYS A 292 1.11 -14.07 15.56
N THR A 293 1.29 -12.78 15.32
CA THR A 293 1.99 -11.88 16.28
C THR A 293 1.19 -11.63 17.56
N GLN A 294 -0.13 -11.81 17.51
CA GLN A 294 -1.04 -11.70 18.65
C GLN A 294 -1.31 -13.05 19.33
N LEU A 295 -0.68 -14.13 18.88
CA LEU A 295 -0.86 -15.49 19.39
C LEU A 295 -2.33 -15.99 19.38
N ARG A 296 -3.15 -15.49 18.45
CA ARG A 296 -4.58 -15.85 18.31
C ARG A 296 -4.79 -17.17 17.56
N CYS A 297 -4.03 -18.21 17.90
CA CYS A 297 -4.10 -19.51 17.23
C CYS A 297 -5.47 -20.20 17.39
N LEU A 298 -6.20 -19.88 18.47
CA LEU A 298 -7.56 -20.38 18.71
C LEU A 298 -8.64 -19.65 17.90
N ASP A 299 -8.31 -18.56 17.21
CA ASP A 299 -9.22 -17.88 16.27
C ASP A 299 -8.80 -18.12 14.81
N CYS A 300 -7.69 -18.84 14.61
CA CYS A 300 -7.07 -19.04 13.30
C CYS A 300 -7.42 -20.42 12.75
N MET A 301 -7.92 -20.50 11.52
CA MET A 301 -8.28 -21.80 10.91
C MET A 301 -7.10 -22.77 10.84
N ILE A 302 -5.89 -22.27 10.57
CA ILE A 302 -4.67 -23.07 10.59
C ILE A 302 -4.41 -23.64 12.00
N GLY A 303 -4.49 -22.79 13.02
CA GLY A 303 -4.29 -23.21 14.41
C GLY A 303 -5.32 -24.26 14.84
N HIS A 304 -6.59 -24.06 14.48
CA HIS A 304 -7.65 -25.02 14.73
C HIS A 304 -7.42 -26.37 14.04
N SER A 305 -7.00 -26.38 12.76
CA SER A 305 -6.74 -27.62 12.02
C SER A 305 -5.69 -28.47 12.73
N LEU A 306 -4.55 -27.85 13.06
CA LEU A 306 -3.41 -28.51 13.70
C LEU A 306 -3.74 -29.04 15.12
N LEU A 307 -4.62 -28.34 15.84
CA LEU A 307 -5.08 -28.75 17.16
C LEU A 307 -6.09 -29.91 17.11
N LYS A 308 -6.87 -30.02 16.02
CA LYS A 308 -7.87 -31.08 15.81
C LYS A 308 -7.28 -32.36 15.21
N GLU A 309 -6.48 -32.29 14.15
CA GLU A 309 -5.97 -33.47 13.41
C GLU A 309 -5.15 -34.42 14.29
N ASN A 310 -4.48 -33.91 15.33
CA ASN A 310 -3.72 -34.75 16.26
C ASN A 310 -4.61 -35.45 17.31
N GLN A 311 -5.94 -35.36 17.26
CA GLN A 311 -6.84 -36.16 18.09
C GLN A 311 -7.08 -37.56 17.51
N ASP A 312 -7.04 -37.70 16.18
CA ASP A 312 -7.36 -38.96 15.48
C ASP A 312 -6.16 -39.92 15.36
N GLN A 313 -4.97 -39.51 15.79
CA GLN A 313 -3.76 -40.34 15.85
C GLN A 313 -3.43 -40.85 17.27
N ALA A 314 -4.39 -40.86 18.19
CA ALA A 314 -4.21 -41.59 19.45
C ALA A 314 -4.17 -43.11 19.15
N PRO A 315 -3.15 -43.87 19.62
CA PRO A 315 -3.10 -45.30 19.37
C PRO A 315 -4.36 -45.95 19.97
N GLN A 316 -5.14 -46.63 19.13
CA GLN A 316 -6.14 -47.57 19.59
C GLN A 316 -5.39 -48.63 20.40
N SER A 317 -5.45 -48.53 21.73
CA SER A 317 -4.91 -49.53 22.62
C SER A 317 -5.64 -50.85 22.34
N THR A 318 -4.95 -51.78 21.69
CA THR A 318 -5.37 -53.17 21.54
C THR A 318 -5.59 -53.75 22.92
N LEU A 319 -6.86 -53.90 23.32
CA LEU A 319 -7.25 -54.68 24.49
C LEU A 319 -6.99 -56.14 24.18
N THR A 320 -5.79 -56.62 24.51
CA THR A 320 -5.48 -58.05 24.57
C THR A 320 -6.30 -58.66 25.71
N LEU A 321 -7.38 -59.34 25.37
CA LEU A 321 -8.09 -60.24 26.28
C LEU A 321 -7.15 -61.40 26.62
N ILE A 322 -6.55 -61.36 27.82
CA ILE A 322 -5.96 -62.54 28.45
C ILE A 322 -7.11 -63.20 29.22
N SER A 323 -7.70 -64.23 28.62
CA SER A 323 -8.56 -65.19 29.31
C SER A 323 -7.69 -66.13 30.14
N GLY A 324 -7.84 -66.04 31.46
CA GLY A 324 -7.47 -67.07 32.42
C GLY A 324 -8.70 -67.85 32.87
#